data_AF-A0AB36D108-F1
#
_entry.id   AF-A0AB36D108-F1
#
_cell.length_a   1.000
_cell.length_b   1.000
_cell.length_c   1.000
_cell.angle_alpha   90.00
_cell.angle_beta   90.00
_cell.angle_gamma   90.00
#
_symmetry.space_group_name_H-M   'P 1'
#
loop_
_entity.id
_entity.type
_entity.pdbx_description
1 polymer ?
#
loop_
_entity_poly.entity_id
_entity_poly.type
_entity_poly.pdbx_seq_one_letter_code
_entity_poly.pdbx_strand_id
1 'polypeptide(L)'
;MQTFVLLIWLTLCAAQDAREKHIANSLTLGAGVLALAFLLWTDTTWLGAEGAQGGWAAFLALAFTLPGYALRRLGAGDVKLMTALGLATDGMHLLGSFVGAALASVCWLLLAPKVWPHMSQRVRERLRYLGPGLSKKQPFAPFVLMGFSLALLWIR
;
A
#
# COMPACT_ATOMS: atom_id res chain seq x y z
N MET A 1 -1.38 -12.63 15.16
CA MET A 1 -0.09 -12.97 14.51
C MET A 1 -0.05 -12.56 13.04
N GLN A 2 -1.13 -12.74 12.28
CA GLN A 2 -1.21 -12.41 10.85
C GLN A 2 -0.98 -10.92 10.52
N THR A 3 -1.32 -9.98 11.42
CA THR A 3 -1.03 -8.54 11.24
C THR A 3 0.47 -8.25 11.06
N PHE A 4 1.36 -8.97 11.76
CA PHE A 4 2.80 -8.81 11.60
C PHE A 4 3.27 -9.26 10.22
N VAL A 5 2.68 -10.33 9.68
CA VAL A 5 2.98 -10.81 8.32
C VAL A 5 2.62 -9.74 7.29
N LEU A 6 1.46 -9.10 7.45
CA LEU A 6 1.02 -7.99 6.59
C LEU A 6 1.94 -6.77 6.70
N LEU A 7 2.36 -6.39 7.90
CA LEU A 7 3.29 -5.27 8.10
C LEU A 7 4.66 -5.55 7.48
N ILE A 8 5.19 -6.77 7.65
CA ILE A 8 6.45 -7.17 7.02
C ILE A 8 6.31 -7.13 5.49
N TRP A 9 5.25 -7.72 4.94
CA TRP A 9 4.99 -7.71 3.50
C TRP A 9 4.84 -6.28 2.95
N LEU A 10 4.03 -5.42 3.58
CA LEU A 10 3.89 -4.02 3.18
C LEU A 10 5.19 -3.24 3.30
N THR A 11 6.01 -3.53 4.33
CA THR A 11 7.33 -2.91 4.49
C THR A 11 8.27 -3.30 3.36
N LEU A 12 8.27 -4.57 2.94
CA LEU A 12 9.05 -5.02 1.78
C LEU A 12 8.57 -4.34 0.49
N CYS A 13 7.26 -4.26 0.26
CA CYS A 13 6.68 -3.55 -0.88
C CYS A 13 7.06 -2.06 -0.87
N ALA A 14 6.93 -1.39 0.28
CA ALA A 14 7.29 0.01 0.45
C ALA A 14 8.78 0.27 0.23
N ALA A 15 9.65 -0.62 0.73
CA ALA A 15 11.09 -0.51 0.54
C ALA A 15 11.48 -0.68 -0.94
N GLN A 16 10.85 -1.61 -1.66
CA GLN A 16 11.07 -1.79 -3.10
C GLN A 16 10.55 -0.59 -3.90
N ASP A 17 9.33 -0.13 -3.63
CA ASP A 17 8.73 1.00 -4.33
C ASP A 17 9.53 2.30 -4.11
N ALA A 18 10.00 2.55 -2.88
CA ALA A 18 10.83 3.72 -2.56
C ALA A 18 12.23 3.66 -3.19
N ARG A 19 12.78 2.45 -3.44
CA ARG A 19 14.13 2.27 -3.98
C ARG A 19 14.19 2.12 -5.48
N GLU A 20 13.19 1.51 -6.09
CA GLU A 20 13.22 1.09 -7.50
C GLU A 20 11.99 1.55 -8.29
N LYS A 21 10.96 2.13 -7.63
CA LYS A 21 9.63 2.42 -8.23
C LYS A 21 8.99 1.23 -8.91
N HIS A 22 9.39 0.05 -8.49
CA HIS A 22 8.96 -1.20 -9.05
C HIS A 22 8.70 -2.15 -7.90
N ILE A 23 7.44 -2.59 -7.80
CA ILE A 23 7.06 -3.62 -6.86
C ILE A 23 7.14 -4.95 -7.61
N ALA A 24 7.92 -5.89 -7.09
CA ALA A 24 8.06 -7.19 -7.73
C ALA A 24 6.69 -7.86 -7.88
N ASN A 25 6.35 -8.28 -9.10
CA ASN A 25 5.08 -8.95 -9.38
C ASN A 25 4.90 -10.18 -8.50
N SER A 26 5.98 -10.91 -8.19
CA SER A 26 5.97 -12.06 -7.27
C SER A 26 5.53 -11.68 -5.86
N LEU A 27 5.87 -10.48 -5.38
CA LEU A 27 5.51 -10.02 -4.05
C LEU A 27 4.04 -9.59 -3.97
N THR A 28 3.52 -8.92 -5.00
CA THR A 28 2.11 -8.51 -5.04
C THR A 28 1.17 -9.67 -5.42
N LEU A 29 1.51 -10.43 -6.47
CA LEU A 29 0.68 -11.56 -6.92
C LEU A 29 0.81 -12.75 -5.97
N GLY A 30 2.01 -13.03 -5.45
CA GLY A 30 2.21 -14.10 -4.48
C GLY A 30 1.38 -13.87 -3.22
N ALA A 31 1.44 -12.67 -2.64
CA ALA A 31 0.60 -12.32 -1.49
C ALA A 31 -0.89 -12.34 -1.83
N GLY A 32 -1.30 -11.83 -3.00
CA GLY A 32 -2.69 -11.87 -3.44
C GLY A 32 -3.22 -13.29 -3.63
N VAL A 33 -2.44 -14.18 -4.24
CA VAL A 33 -2.78 -15.61 -4.42
C VAL A 33 -2.84 -16.32 -3.08
N LEU A 34 -1.91 -16.05 -2.17
CA LEU A 34 -1.93 -16.63 -0.82
C LEU A 34 -3.14 -16.16 -0.01
N ALA A 35 -3.48 -14.87 -0.10
CA ALA A 35 -4.66 -14.32 0.56
C ALA A 35 -5.94 -14.94 -0.01
N LEU A 36 -6.04 -15.06 -1.33
CA LEU A 36 -7.18 -15.70 -2.00
C LEU A 36 -7.29 -17.19 -1.63
N ALA A 37 -6.19 -17.94 -1.69
CA ALA A 37 -6.17 -19.37 -1.36
C ALA A 37 -6.57 -19.59 0.12
N PHE A 38 -6.08 -18.75 1.02
CA PHE A 38 -6.48 -18.79 2.43
C PHE A 38 -7.98 -18.49 2.60
N LEU A 39 -8.48 -17.46 1.93
CA LEU A 39 -9.89 -17.07 1.96
C LEU A 39 -10.80 -18.20 1.45
N LEU A 40 -10.44 -18.84 0.33
CA LEU A 40 -11.18 -19.98 -0.21
C LEU A 40 -11.09 -21.25 0.66
N TRP A 41 -10.03 -21.38 1.47
CA TRP A 41 -9.85 -22.54 2.35
C TRP A 41 -10.55 -22.38 3.70
N THR A 42 -10.56 -21.17 4.25
CA THR A 42 -11.01 -20.89 5.62
C THR A 42 -12.28 -20.05 5.69
N ASP A 43 -12.79 -19.56 4.55
CA ASP A 43 -13.89 -18.57 4.47
C ASP A 43 -13.66 -17.30 5.31
N THR A 44 -12.41 -17.02 5.66
CA THR A 44 -12.00 -15.85 6.45
C THR A 44 -10.76 -15.18 5.88
N THR A 45 -10.62 -13.88 6.13
CA THR A 45 -9.44 -13.11 5.76
C THR A 45 -8.32 -13.29 6.78
N TRP A 46 -7.11 -12.80 6.51
CA TRP A 46 -6.00 -12.88 7.45
C TRP A 46 -6.20 -12.03 8.71
N LEU A 47 -7.12 -11.07 8.71
CA LEU A 47 -7.55 -10.35 9.92
C LEU A 47 -8.79 -10.97 10.58
N GLY A 48 -9.30 -12.08 10.05
CA GLY A 48 -10.45 -12.78 10.61
C GLY A 48 -11.81 -12.20 10.19
N ALA A 49 -11.85 -11.35 9.16
CA ALA A 49 -13.11 -10.91 8.57
C ALA A 49 -13.73 -12.03 7.73
N GLU A 50 -15.03 -11.98 7.50
CA GLU A 50 -15.74 -12.93 6.65
C GLU A 50 -15.23 -12.87 5.20
N GLY A 51 -15.14 -14.01 4.50
CA GLY A 51 -14.61 -14.07 3.13
C GLY A 51 -15.33 -13.15 2.15
N ALA A 52 -16.64 -12.95 2.33
CA ALA A 52 -17.42 -11.98 1.56
C ALA A 52 -16.91 -10.54 1.73
N GLN A 53 -16.48 -10.16 2.94
CA GLN A 53 -15.90 -8.83 3.20
C GLN A 53 -14.53 -8.67 2.54
N GLY A 54 -13.70 -9.72 2.54
CA GLY A 54 -12.42 -9.72 1.82
C GLY A 54 -12.59 -9.58 0.31
N GLY A 55 -13.59 -10.28 -0.26
CA GLY A 55 -13.97 -10.14 -1.66
C GLY A 55 -14.48 -8.74 -2.01
N TRP A 56 -15.37 -8.18 -1.17
CA TRP A 56 -15.84 -6.80 -1.33
C TRP A 56 -14.71 -5.77 -1.19
N ALA A 57 -13.79 -5.97 -0.26
CA ALA A 57 -12.62 -5.14 -0.11
C ALA A 57 -11.75 -5.20 -1.38
N ALA A 58 -11.50 -6.38 -1.94
CA ALA A 58 -10.78 -6.51 -3.21
C ALA A 58 -11.47 -5.77 -4.36
N PHE A 59 -12.80 -5.86 -4.44
CA PHE A 59 -13.59 -5.12 -5.42
C PHE A 59 -13.47 -3.60 -5.23
N LEU A 60 -13.59 -3.10 -3.99
CA LEU A 60 -13.41 -1.69 -3.66
C LEU A 60 -11.99 -1.21 -4.00
N ALA A 61 -10.97 -2.02 -3.70
CA ALA A 61 -9.58 -1.73 -4.06
C ALA A 61 -9.46 -1.47 -5.56
N LEU A 62 -10.01 -2.36 -6.39
CA LEU A 62 -10.01 -2.18 -7.84
C LEU A 62 -10.82 -0.95 -8.25
N ALA A 63 -12.02 -0.76 -7.70
CA ALA A 63 -12.89 0.37 -8.03
C ALA A 63 -12.22 1.73 -7.76
N PHE A 64 -11.45 1.86 -6.68
CA PHE A 64 -10.74 3.10 -6.34
C PHE A 64 -9.38 3.25 -7.04
N THR A 65 -8.67 2.15 -7.27
CA THR A 65 -7.32 2.21 -7.84
C THR A 65 -7.29 2.18 -9.37
N LEU A 66 -8.27 1.57 -10.04
CA LEU A 66 -8.35 1.54 -11.51
C LEU A 66 -8.52 2.94 -12.14
N PRO A 67 -9.39 3.84 -11.64
CA PRO A 67 -9.45 5.21 -12.12
C PRO A 67 -8.11 5.93 -11.93
N GLY A 68 -7.45 5.73 -10.79
CA GLY A 68 -6.11 6.28 -10.53
C GLY A 68 -5.05 5.74 -11.49
N TYR A 69 -5.14 4.47 -11.88
CA TYR A 69 -4.28 3.85 -12.88
C TYR A 69 -4.54 4.41 -14.29
N ALA A 70 -5.81 4.55 -14.68
CA ALA A 70 -6.21 5.15 -15.96
C ALA A 70 -5.73 6.61 -16.08
N LEU A 71 -5.82 7.38 -14.99
CA LEU A 71 -5.27 8.74 -14.86
C LEU A 71 -3.73 8.77 -14.78
N ARG A 72 -3.05 7.62 -14.89
CA ARG A 72 -1.59 7.44 -14.78
C ARG A 72 -1.00 7.91 -13.45
N ARG A 73 -1.82 8.12 -12.41
CA ARG A 73 -1.40 8.52 -11.07
C ARG A 73 -0.93 7.32 -10.25
N LEU A 74 -1.53 6.15 -10.45
CA LEU A 74 -1.14 4.88 -9.82
C LEU A 74 -0.45 3.95 -10.82
N GLY A 75 0.47 3.12 -10.32
CA GLY A 75 1.10 2.04 -11.06
C GLY A 75 0.29 0.75 -11.01
N ALA A 76 0.57 -0.18 -11.94
CA ALA A 76 -0.05 -1.51 -11.91
C ALA A 76 0.33 -2.29 -10.65
N GLY A 77 1.50 -2.02 -10.06
CA GLY A 77 1.91 -2.57 -8.76
C GLY A 77 1.01 -2.11 -7.61
N ASP A 78 0.64 -0.82 -7.58
CA ASP A 78 -0.19 -0.22 -6.54
C ASP A 78 -1.60 -0.82 -6.52
N VAL A 79 -2.18 -1.01 -7.71
CA VAL A 79 -3.49 -1.67 -7.88
C VAL A 79 -3.45 -3.09 -7.31
N LYS A 80 -2.41 -3.86 -7.65
CA LYS A 80 -2.25 -5.25 -7.16
C LYS A 80 -2.00 -5.31 -5.67
N LEU A 81 -1.19 -4.39 -5.14
CA LEU A 81 -0.92 -4.28 -3.72
C LEU A 81 -2.20 -3.98 -2.93
N MET A 82 -2.99 -3.00 -3.37
CA MET A 82 -4.27 -2.66 -2.73
C MET A 82 -5.28 -3.80 -2.83
N THR A 83 -5.33 -4.50 -3.96
CA THR A 83 -6.22 -5.65 -4.14
C THR A 83 -5.83 -6.81 -3.22
N ALA A 84 -4.54 -7.12 -3.12
CA ALA A 84 -4.02 -8.14 -2.20
C ALA A 84 -4.25 -7.76 -0.74
N LEU A 85 -4.09 -6.47 -0.39
CA LEU A 85 -4.40 -5.98 0.95
C LEU A 85 -5.89 -6.13 1.28
N GLY A 86 -6.78 -5.83 0.33
CA GLY A 86 -8.23 -6.03 0.49
C GLY A 86 -8.60 -7.48 0.76
N LEU A 87 -8.06 -8.42 -0.03
CA LEU A 87 -8.28 -9.87 0.18
C LEU A 87 -7.78 -10.35 1.54
N ALA A 88 -6.69 -9.78 2.04
CA ALA A 88 -6.12 -10.20 3.31
C ALA A 88 -6.77 -9.54 4.54
N THR A 89 -7.56 -8.47 4.36
CA THR A 89 -8.08 -7.64 5.46
C THR A 89 -9.60 -7.51 5.40
N ASP A 90 -10.12 -6.29 5.27
CA ASP A 90 -11.52 -5.96 5.11
C ASP A 90 -11.65 -4.56 4.47
N GLY A 91 -12.88 -4.13 4.21
CA GLY A 91 -13.14 -2.83 3.59
C GLY A 91 -12.71 -1.63 4.45
N MET A 92 -12.79 -1.73 5.78
CA MET A 92 -12.47 -0.63 6.69
C MET A 92 -10.96 -0.40 6.76
N HIS A 93 -10.18 -1.45 6.93
CA HIS A 93 -8.71 -1.36 6.91
C HIS A 93 -8.20 -0.92 5.54
N LEU A 94 -8.81 -1.40 4.45
CA LEU A 94 -8.46 -1.00 3.10
C LEU A 94 -8.72 0.50 2.86
N LEU A 95 -9.93 0.98 3.19
CA LEU A 95 -10.31 2.38 3.02
C LEU A 95 -9.46 3.29 3.93
N GLY A 96 -9.25 2.89 5.19
CA GLY A 96 -8.38 3.59 6.12
C GLY A 96 -6.95 3.70 5.58
N SER A 97 -6.43 2.63 4.98
CA SER A 97 -5.11 2.63 4.33
C SER A 97 -5.07 3.54 3.12
N PHE A 98 -6.10 3.50 2.26
CA PHE A 98 -6.18 4.31 1.06
C PHE A 98 -6.27 5.82 1.38
N VAL A 99 -7.16 6.19 2.30
CA VAL A 99 -7.33 7.57 2.77
C VAL A 99 -6.06 8.04 3.49
N GLY A 100 -5.51 7.22 4.39
CA GLY A 100 -4.25 7.50 5.08
C GLY A 100 -3.10 7.70 4.11
N ALA A 101 -3.00 6.88 3.06
CA ALA A 101 -1.99 7.03 2.01
C ALA A 101 -2.17 8.33 1.21
N ALA A 102 -3.41 8.68 0.85
CA ALA A 102 -3.70 9.92 0.15
C ALA A 102 -3.32 11.15 0.99
N LEU A 103 -3.71 11.17 2.26
CA LEU A 103 -3.33 12.25 3.19
C LEU A 103 -1.82 12.32 3.38
N ALA A 104 -1.15 11.18 3.60
CA ALA A 104 0.29 11.13 3.78
C ALA A 104 1.05 11.61 2.52
N SER A 105 0.58 11.23 1.32
CA SER A 105 1.14 11.71 0.05
C SER A 105 0.98 13.22 -0.13
N VAL A 106 -0.18 13.79 0.20
CA VAL A 106 -0.41 15.24 0.15
C VAL A 106 0.46 15.97 1.17
N CYS A 107 0.50 15.50 2.42
CA CYS A 107 1.38 16.04 3.45
C CYS A 107 2.85 15.99 3.03
N TRP A 108 3.28 14.88 2.42
CA TRP A 108 4.63 14.74 1.89
C TRP A 108 4.89 15.73 0.75
N LEU A 109 3.96 15.96 -0.17
CA LEU A 109 4.12 16.97 -1.23
C LEU A 109 4.36 18.38 -0.68
N LEU A 110 3.69 18.73 0.42
CA LEU A 110 3.83 20.05 1.07
C LEU A 110 5.11 20.15 1.91
N LEU A 111 5.50 19.08 2.60
CA LEU A 111 6.64 19.05 3.52
C LEU A 111 7.96 18.73 2.83
N ALA A 112 7.96 17.91 1.77
CA ALA A 112 9.17 17.45 1.09
C ALA A 112 10.07 18.61 0.64
N PRO A 113 9.60 19.71 0.03
CA PRO A 113 10.47 20.83 -0.34
C PRO A 113 11.23 21.44 0.85
N LYS A 114 10.64 21.40 2.06
CA LYS A 114 11.24 21.94 3.28
C LYS A 114 12.13 20.94 4.02
N VAL A 115 11.71 19.67 4.07
CA VAL A 115 12.39 18.61 4.84
C VAL A 115 13.53 17.98 4.04
N TRP A 116 13.36 17.84 2.72
CA TRP A 116 14.37 17.24 1.83
C TRP A 116 15.76 17.86 1.95
N PRO A 117 15.95 19.20 1.92
CA PRO A 117 17.27 19.82 2.08
C PRO A 117 17.97 19.47 3.39
N HIS A 118 17.22 19.18 4.45
CA HIS A 118 17.72 18.83 5.79
C HIS A 118 18.04 17.33 5.96
N MET A 119 17.64 16.48 5.01
CA MET A 119 17.93 15.03 5.07
C MET A 119 19.38 14.74 4.69
N SER A 120 20.01 13.82 5.44
CA SER A 120 21.38 13.38 5.18
C SER A 120 21.53 12.72 3.80
N GLN A 121 22.73 12.84 3.22
CA GLN A 121 23.05 12.36 1.86
C GLN A 121 22.69 10.88 1.66
N ARG A 122 23.00 10.01 2.65
CA ARG A 122 22.67 8.57 2.60
C ARG A 122 21.17 8.29 2.52
N VAL A 123 20.36 9.06 3.24
CA VAL A 123 18.90 8.88 3.21
C VAL A 123 18.35 9.40 1.88
N ARG A 124 18.89 10.51 1.37
CA ARG A 124 18.54 11.04 0.06
C ARG A 124 18.89 10.08 -1.08
N GLU A 125 19.98 9.33 -0.96
CA GLU A 125 20.34 8.27 -1.93
C GLU A 125 19.43 7.05 -1.83
N ARG A 126 19.14 6.57 -0.61
CA ARG A 126 18.24 5.42 -0.41
C ARG A 126 16.79 5.69 -0.79
N LEU A 127 16.34 6.93 -0.63
CA LEU A 127 14.97 7.37 -0.93
C LEU A 127 14.92 8.27 -2.16
N ARG A 128 15.90 8.19 -3.06
CA ARG A 128 16.07 9.10 -4.22
C ARG A 128 14.76 9.37 -4.97
N TYR A 129 13.87 8.39 -5.03
CA TYR A 129 12.59 8.45 -5.73
C TYR A 129 11.43 9.12 -4.97
N LEU A 130 11.57 9.41 -3.68
CA LEU A 130 10.69 10.24 -2.85
C LEU A 130 11.03 11.74 -2.92
N GLY A 131 12.10 12.10 -3.62
CA GLY A 131 12.59 13.47 -3.68
C GLY A 131 11.69 14.42 -4.46
N PRO A 132 11.54 15.68 -4.00
CA PRO A 132 10.80 16.70 -4.72
C PRO A 132 11.49 16.94 -6.08
N GLY A 133 10.75 16.78 -7.18
CA GLY A 133 11.20 17.13 -8.53
C GLY A 133 11.84 16.00 -9.36
N LEU A 134 12.11 14.82 -8.79
CA LEU A 134 12.79 13.74 -9.55
C LEU A 134 11.84 12.90 -10.43
N SER A 135 10.52 12.96 -10.23
CA SER A 135 9.59 12.17 -11.04
C SER A 135 8.12 12.55 -10.86
N LYS A 136 7.34 12.49 -11.95
CA LYS A 136 5.89 12.77 -11.96
C LYS A 136 5.03 11.78 -11.14
N LYS A 137 5.56 10.61 -10.77
CA LYS A 137 4.84 9.57 -10.02
C LYS A 137 5.52 9.34 -8.68
N GLN A 138 4.80 9.57 -7.58
CA GLN A 138 5.30 9.30 -6.23
C GLN A 138 5.14 7.80 -5.91
N PRO A 139 6.07 7.19 -5.16
CA PRO A 139 5.91 5.81 -4.70
C PRO A 139 4.75 5.75 -3.70
N PHE A 140 3.71 4.99 -4.02
CA PHE A 140 2.46 4.93 -3.28
C PHE A 140 2.53 3.95 -2.10
N ALA A 141 3.27 2.85 -2.23
CA ALA A 141 3.34 1.80 -1.21
C ALA A 141 3.85 2.26 0.17
N PRO A 142 4.85 3.18 0.28
CA PRO A 142 5.27 3.72 1.58
C PRO A 142 4.15 4.50 2.29
N PHE A 143 3.32 5.21 1.54
CA PHE A 143 2.18 5.94 2.09
C PHE A 143 1.05 4.98 2.51
N VAL A 144 0.85 3.89 1.75
CA VAL A 144 -0.07 2.80 2.15
C VAL A 144 0.37 2.14 3.44
N LEU A 145 1.67 1.90 3.65
CA LEU A 145 2.17 1.34 4.91
C LEU A 145 1.86 2.26 6.09
N MET A 146 2.06 3.58 5.95
CA MET A 146 1.69 4.56 6.97
C MET A 146 0.18 4.55 7.23
N GLY A 147 -0.62 4.60 6.17
CA GLY A 147 -2.08 4.58 6.26
C GLY A 147 -2.61 3.31 6.94
N PHE A 148 -2.08 2.14 6.57
CA PHE A 148 -2.46 0.86 7.15
C PHE A 148 -2.06 0.77 8.63
N SER A 149 -0.85 1.22 8.98
CA SER A 149 -0.41 1.25 10.38
C SER A 149 -1.31 2.15 11.23
N LEU A 150 -1.72 3.31 10.70
CA LEU A 150 -2.67 4.20 11.36
C LEU A 150 -4.06 3.56 11.48
N ALA A 151 -4.54 2.91 10.41
CA ALA A 151 -5.83 2.22 10.39
C ALA A 151 -5.88 1.09 11.43
N LEU A 152 -4.80 0.31 11.57
CA LEU A 152 -4.67 -0.71 12.60
C LEU A 152 -4.72 -0.15 14.03
N LEU A 153 -4.18 1.05 14.24
CA LEU A 153 -4.24 1.71 15.55
C LEU A 153 -5.64 2.26 15.85
N TRP A 154 -6.37 2.67 14.81
CA TRP A 154 -7.70 3.27 14.94
C TRP A 154 -8.83 2.24 15.05
N ILE A 155 -8.79 1.16 14.26
CA ILE A 155 -9.86 0.15 14.13
C ILE A 155 -9.72 -0.95 15.21
N ARG A 156 -9.08 -0.62 16.35
CA ARG A 156 -8.74 -1.59 17.38
C ARG A 156 -9.94 -2.00 18.23
#